data_AF-A0A357V9E3-F1
#
_entry.id   AF-A0A357V9E3-F1
#
_cell.length_a   1.000
_cell.length_b   1.000
_cell.length_c   1.000
_cell.angle_alpha   90.00
_cell.angle_beta   90.00
_cell.angle_gamma   90.00
#
_symmetry.space_group_name_H-M   'P 1'
#
loop_
_entity.id
_entity.type
_entity.pdbx_description
1 polymer ?
#
loop_
_entity_poly.entity_id
_entity_poly.type
_entity_poly.pdbx_seq_one_letter_code
_entity_poly.pdbx_strand_id
1 'polypeptide(L)'
;MENQAVEAMALAGSTNLDFSVVALFMKADLVVKAVIIMLVSASIWCWAIILEKMLSVRRLNKRTDKFEDRFWSGDSLDSLYDKIGSRPMDPMSAVFAAAMREWRRASTNGGGGSTTLAQRIERVMQITADREMDRAERYLTFLATTGNTAPFIGLFGTVWG
;
A
#
# COMPACT_ATOMS: atom_id res chain seq x y z
N MET A 1 -29.79 46.29 -45.04
CA MET A 1 -28.45 45.74 -44.75
C MET A 1 -28.17 45.68 -43.24
N GLU A 2 -28.64 46.64 -42.42
CA GLU A 2 -28.49 46.58 -40.95
C GLU A 2 -29.17 45.38 -40.29
N ASN A 3 -30.38 44.99 -40.70
CA ASN A 3 -31.08 43.84 -40.09
C ASN A 3 -30.34 42.51 -40.31
N GLN A 4 -29.65 42.34 -41.45
CA GLN A 4 -28.83 41.15 -41.70
C GLN A 4 -27.54 41.14 -40.86
N ALA A 5 -26.98 42.31 -40.55
CA ALA A 5 -25.83 42.43 -39.65
C ALA A 5 -26.22 42.14 -38.19
N VAL A 6 -27.42 42.56 -37.78
CA VAL A 6 -27.98 42.28 -36.44
C VAL A 6 -28.33 40.80 -36.29
N GLU A 7 -28.92 40.16 -37.30
CA GLU A 7 -29.15 38.71 -37.32
C GLU A 7 -27.83 37.91 -37.31
N ALA A 8 -26.83 38.33 -38.08
CA ALA A 8 -25.51 37.70 -38.09
C ALA A 8 -24.78 37.85 -36.74
N MET A 9 -24.88 39.01 -36.07
CA MET A 9 -24.36 39.23 -34.71
C MET A 9 -25.12 38.42 -33.64
N ALA A 10 -26.45 38.27 -33.80
CA ALA A 10 -27.26 37.45 -32.90
C ALA A 10 -26.95 35.95 -33.06
N LEU A 11 -26.75 35.47 -34.29
CA LEU A 11 -26.28 34.11 -34.55
C LEU A 11 -24.87 33.87 -33.99
N ALA A 12 -23.95 34.84 -34.15
CA ALA A 12 -22.60 34.78 -33.59
C ALA A 12 -22.60 34.76 -32.04
N GLY A 13 -23.52 35.51 -31.40
CA GLY A 13 -23.69 35.53 -29.94
C GLY A 13 -24.45 34.34 -29.35
N SER A 14 -25.16 33.56 -30.18
CA SER A 14 -25.96 32.40 -29.76
C SER A 14 -25.20 31.06 -29.71
N THR A 15 -23.87 31.08 -29.85
CA THR A 15 -23.07 29.92 -29.49
C THR A 15 -23.02 29.82 -27.97
N ASN A 16 -24.07 29.26 -27.37
CA ASN A 16 -24.06 28.77 -25.98
C ASN A 16 -23.00 27.66 -25.91
N LEU A 17 -21.73 28.05 -25.81
CA LEU A 17 -20.64 27.16 -25.46
C LEU A 17 -20.82 26.85 -23.98
N ASP A 18 -21.68 25.86 -23.69
CA ASP A 18 -21.84 25.34 -22.34
C ASP A 18 -20.51 24.71 -21.89
N PHE A 19 -19.72 25.49 -21.15
CA PHE A 19 -18.45 25.08 -20.53
C PHE A 19 -18.67 24.32 -19.21
N SER A 20 -19.82 23.70 -19.02
CA SER A 20 -20.06 22.81 -17.87
C SER A 20 -19.18 21.57 -17.98
N VAL A 21 -18.58 21.13 -16.87
CA VAL A 21 -17.77 19.89 -16.80
C VAL A 21 -18.56 18.70 -17.34
N VAL A 22 -19.86 18.65 -17.06
CA VAL A 22 -20.75 17.60 -17.54
C VAL A 22 -21.00 17.73 -19.05
N ALA A 23 -21.16 18.94 -19.58
CA ALA A 23 -21.35 19.17 -21.01
C ALA A 23 -20.09 18.82 -21.82
N LEU A 24 -18.89 19.14 -21.28
CA LEU A 24 -17.60 18.76 -21.86
C LEU A 24 -17.41 17.24 -21.83
N PHE A 25 -17.75 16.59 -20.73
CA PHE A 25 -17.73 15.13 -20.64
C PHE A 25 -18.70 14.48 -21.65
N MET A 26 -19.92 15.00 -21.80
CA MET A 26 -20.90 14.47 -22.76
C MET A 26 -20.41 14.57 -24.21
N LYS A 27 -19.69 15.65 -24.55
CA LYS A 27 -19.08 15.87 -25.86
C LYS A 27 -17.84 15.00 -26.14
N ALA A 28 -17.21 14.44 -25.11
CA ALA A 28 -16.00 13.63 -25.26
C ALA A 28 -16.28 12.28 -25.95
N ASP A 29 -15.27 11.77 -26.66
CA ASP A 29 -15.31 10.45 -27.29
C ASP A 29 -15.46 9.31 -26.26
N LEU A 30 -15.98 8.16 -26.69
CA LEU A 30 -16.18 6.99 -25.83
C LEU A 30 -14.87 6.55 -25.14
N VAL A 31 -13.74 6.64 -25.87
CA VAL A 31 -12.43 6.28 -25.32
C VAL A 31 -12.03 7.22 -24.18
N VAL A 32 -12.20 8.54 -24.36
CA VAL A 32 -11.89 9.55 -23.35
C VAL A 32 -12.76 9.38 -22.10
N LYS A 33 -14.05 9.10 -22.29
CA LYS A 33 -14.98 8.80 -21.18
C LYS A 33 -14.50 7.60 -20.37
N ALA A 34 -14.08 6.52 -21.03
CA ALA A 34 -13.56 5.33 -20.37
C ALA A 34 -12.27 5.63 -19.57
N VAL A 35 -11.35 6.41 -20.14
CA VAL A 35 -10.12 6.85 -19.47
C VAL A 35 -10.43 7.63 -18.18
N ILE A 36 -11.34 8.61 -18.25
CA ILE A 36 -11.73 9.43 -17.08
C ILE A 36 -12.34 8.55 -15.99
N ILE A 37 -13.29 7.66 -16.34
CA ILE A 37 -13.94 6.77 -15.38
C ILE A 37 -12.92 5.84 -14.72
N MET A 38 -11.97 5.30 -15.50
CA MET A 38 -10.89 4.45 -14.99
C MET A 38 -10.01 5.21 -14.00
N LEU A 39 -9.58 6.43 -14.32
CA LEU A 39 -8.74 7.26 -13.45
C LEU A 39 -9.44 7.63 -12.15
N VAL A 40 -10.74 7.98 -12.22
CA VAL A 40 -11.55 8.27 -11.02
C VAL A 40 -11.67 7.02 -10.14
N SER A 41 -11.95 5.86 -10.74
CA SER A 41 -12.05 4.59 -10.00
C SER A 41 -10.72 4.21 -9.34
N ALA A 42 -9.61 4.37 -10.07
CA ALA A 42 -8.26 4.13 -9.55
C ALA A 42 -7.93 5.07 -8.39
N SER A 43 -8.33 6.35 -8.46
CA SER A 43 -8.15 7.32 -7.38
C SER A 43 -8.86 6.90 -6.10
N ILE A 44 -10.13 6.48 -6.20
CA ILE A 44 -10.90 5.97 -5.05
C ILE A 44 -10.21 4.74 -4.45
N TRP A 45 -9.73 3.83 -5.30
CA TRP A 45 -9.03 2.62 -4.87
C TRP A 45 -7.70 2.93 -4.15
N CYS A 46 -6.91 3.88 -4.67
CA CYS A 46 -5.69 4.35 -4.02
C CYS A 46 -5.98 4.91 -2.62
N TRP A 47 -7.01 5.74 -2.48
CA TRP A 47 -7.41 6.27 -1.17
C TRP A 47 -7.82 5.17 -0.18
N ALA A 48 -8.57 4.16 -0.64
CA ALA A 48 -8.94 3.03 0.20
C ALA A 48 -7.69 2.29 0.74
N ILE A 49 -6.71 2.02 -0.12
CA ILE A 49 -5.45 1.37 0.28
C ILE A 49 -4.66 2.27 1.24
N ILE A 50 -4.55 3.57 0.98
CA ILE A 50 -3.82 4.52 1.85
C ILE A 50 -4.40 4.48 3.27
N LEU A 51 -5.73 4.56 3.41
CA LEU A 51 -6.39 4.55 4.72
C LEU A 51 -6.19 3.21 5.44
N GLU A 52 -6.39 2.08 4.75
CA GLU A 52 -6.17 0.75 5.31
C GLU A 52 -4.72 0.61 5.81
N LYS A 53 -3.76 1.02 4.98
CA LYS A 53 -2.34 0.88 5.28
C LYS A 53 -1.91 1.75 6.45
N MET A 54 -2.38 2.99 6.49
CA MET A 54 -2.09 3.93 7.57
C MET A 54 -2.59 3.38 8.93
N LEU A 55 -3.79 2.80 8.96
CA LEU A 55 -4.32 2.18 10.18
C LEU A 55 -3.58 0.89 10.54
N SER A 56 -3.24 0.07 9.55
CA SER A 56 -2.51 -1.19 9.76
C SER A 56 -1.12 -0.94 10.35
N VAL A 57 -0.32 -0.05 9.75
CA VAL A 57 1.02 0.30 10.25
C VAL A 57 0.97 0.88 11.66
N ARG A 58 0.02 1.79 11.94
CA ARG A 58 -0.19 2.33 13.30
C ARG A 58 -0.51 1.24 14.32
N ARG A 59 -1.34 0.25 13.94
CA ARG A 59 -1.68 -0.89 14.81
C ARG A 59 -0.49 -1.81 15.04
N LEU A 60 0.34 -2.05 14.02
CA LEU A 60 1.56 -2.86 14.14
C LEU A 60 2.58 -2.19 15.07
N ASN A 61 2.87 -0.90 14.86
CA ASN A 61 3.80 -0.16 15.72
C ASN A 61 3.38 -0.22 17.19
N LYS A 62 2.11 0.05 17.50
CA LYS A 62 1.60 -0.02 18.88
C LYS A 62 1.75 -1.41 19.51
N ARG A 63 1.73 -2.48 18.72
CA ARG A 63 1.95 -3.86 19.22
C ARG A 63 3.43 -4.15 19.41
N THR A 64 4.26 -3.68 18.49
CA THR A 64 5.72 -3.74 18.60
C THR A 64 6.21 -3.04 19.86
N ASP A 65 5.75 -1.81 20.14
CA ASP A 65 6.13 -1.06 21.35
C ASP A 65 5.83 -1.86 22.63
N LYS A 66 4.64 -2.49 22.69
CA LYS A 66 4.24 -3.33 23.83
C LYS A 66 5.08 -4.60 23.97
N PHE A 67 5.51 -5.17 22.85
CA PHE A 67 6.38 -6.34 22.87
C PHE A 67 7.78 -5.94 23.35
N GLU A 68 8.29 -4.82 22.84
CA GLU A 68 9.58 -4.25 23.22
C GLU A 68 9.64 -3.94 24.72
N ASP A 69 8.62 -3.28 25.28
CA ASP A 69 8.53 -3.01 26.73
C ASP A 69 8.66 -4.30 27.57
N ARG A 70 8.04 -5.40 27.11
CA ARG A 70 8.08 -6.70 27.80
C ARG A 70 9.39 -7.44 27.58
N PHE A 71 10.03 -7.23 26.44
CA PHE A 71 11.35 -7.78 26.16
C PHE A 71 12.40 -7.15 27.07
N TRP A 72 12.32 -5.84 27.29
CA TRP A 72 13.24 -5.10 28.15
C TRP A 72 12.91 -5.16 29.65
N SER A 73 11.73 -5.67 30.04
CA SER A 73 11.35 -5.76 31.46
C SER A 73 12.12 -6.81 32.27
N GLY A 74 13.05 -7.55 31.64
CA GLY A 74 13.91 -8.54 32.30
C GLY A 74 13.25 -9.90 32.55
N ASP A 75 12.09 -10.15 31.92
CA ASP A 75 11.45 -11.48 31.92
C ASP A 75 12.34 -12.47 31.16
N SER A 76 12.36 -13.75 31.57
CA SER A 76 13.19 -14.75 30.87
C SER A 76 12.69 -14.95 29.44
N LEU A 77 13.61 -15.07 28.47
CA LEU A 77 13.27 -15.23 27.05
C LEU A 77 12.38 -16.46 26.81
N ASP A 78 12.59 -17.53 27.56
CA ASP A 78 11.73 -18.72 27.51
C ASP A 78 10.31 -18.42 28.00
N SER A 79 10.15 -17.69 29.10
CA SER A 79 8.81 -17.30 29.59
C SER A 79 8.10 -16.35 28.62
N LEU A 80 8.84 -15.46 27.98
CA LEU A 80 8.31 -14.55 26.97
C LEU A 80 7.85 -15.32 25.73
N TYR A 81 8.63 -16.30 25.28
CA TYR A 81 8.27 -17.18 24.17
C TYR A 81 6.99 -18.00 24.47
N ASP A 82 6.90 -18.57 25.67
CA ASP A 82 5.73 -19.36 26.07
C ASP A 82 4.46 -18.49 26.19
N LYS A 83 4.59 -17.20 26.56
CA LYS A 83 3.48 -16.21 26.58
C LYS A 83 3.01 -15.78 25.19
N ILE A 84 3.91 -15.72 24.19
CA ILE A 84 3.56 -15.36 22.79
C ILE A 84 2.83 -16.51 22.11
N GLY A 85 3.19 -17.75 22.43
CA GLY A 85 2.60 -18.94 21.86
C GLY A 85 2.82 -19.07 20.34
N SER A 86 1.93 -19.81 19.66
CA SER A 86 2.11 -20.18 18.25
C SER A 86 1.65 -19.13 17.22
N ARG A 87 1.10 -17.99 17.66
CA ARG A 87 0.50 -16.97 16.77
C ARG A 87 0.99 -15.55 17.12
N PRO A 88 2.21 -15.18 16.69
CA PRO A 88 2.70 -13.82 16.84
C PRO A 88 1.77 -12.82 16.12
N MET A 89 1.51 -11.69 16.77
CA MET A 89 0.53 -10.69 16.33
C MET A 89 1.17 -9.42 15.74
N ASP A 90 2.50 -9.37 15.74
CA ASP A 90 3.34 -8.25 15.34
C ASP A 90 4.67 -8.78 14.77
N PRO A 91 5.37 -7.98 13.94
CA PRO A 91 6.57 -8.43 13.24
C PRO A 91 7.71 -8.80 14.19
N MET A 92 7.88 -8.03 15.28
CA MET A 92 8.98 -8.22 16.21
C MET A 92 8.82 -9.52 17.00
N SER A 93 7.61 -9.81 17.49
CA SER A 93 7.31 -11.09 18.13
C SER A 93 7.42 -12.28 17.16
N ALA A 94 7.13 -12.08 15.87
CA ALA A 94 7.32 -13.12 14.85
C ALA A 94 8.81 -13.48 14.65
N VAL A 95 9.68 -12.47 14.54
CA VAL A 95 11.13 -12.64 14.43
C VAL A 95 11.69 -13.30 15.69
N PHE A 96 11.29 -12.83 16.87
CA PHE A 96 11.69 -13.41 18.16
C PHE A 96 11.25 -14.87 18.30
N ALA A 97 9.99 -15.18 17.96
CA ALA A 97 9.47 -16.53 18.02
C ALA A 97 10.19 -17.48 17.03
N ALA A 98 10.57 -16.98 15.86
CA ALA A 98 11.35 -17.77 14.89
C ALA A 98 12.76 -18.08 15.42
N ALA A 99 13.41 -17.10 16.05
CA ALA A 99 14.72 -17.27 16.70
C ALA A 99 14.67 -18.30 17.84
N MET A 100 13.73 -18.12 18.78
CA MET A 100 13.59 -19.01 19.95
C MET A 100 13.22 -20.44 19.56
N ARG A 101 12.40 -20.61 18.50
CA ARG A 101 12.08 -21.94 17.97
C ARG A 101 13.34 -22.65 17.45
N GLU A 102 14.20 -21.94 16.75
CA GLU A 102 15.45 -22.52 16.24
C GLU A 102 16.44 -22.82 17.36
N TRP A 103 16.53 -21.95 18.36
CA TRP A 103 17.35 -22.18 19.55
C TRP A 103 16.89 -23.40 20.36
N ARG A 104 15.59 -23.52 20.69
CA ARG A 104 15.04 -24.68 21.41
C ARG A 104 15.25 -25.99 20.65
N ARG A 105 15.11 -25.96 19.31
CA ARG A 105 15.33 -27.12 18.44
C ARG A 105 16.80 -27.57 18.41
N ALA A 106 17.74 -26.62 18.47
CA ALA A 106 19.16 -26.94 18.55
C ALA A 106 19.56 -27.48 19.94
N SER A 107 18.95 -26.93 21.01
CA SER A 107 19.17 -27.38 22.39
C SER A 107 18.67 -28.81 22.62
N THR A 108 17.57 -29.21 22.00
CA THR A 108 17.01 -30.58 22.10
C THR A 108 17.74 -31.63 21.26
N ASN A 109 18.32 -31.24 20.11
CA ASN A 109 18.98 -32.18 19.19
C ASN A 109 20.51 -32.33 19.39
N GLY A 110 21.10 -31.65 20.39
CA GLY A 110 22.49 -31.88 20.83
C GLY A 110 23.61 -31.72 19.80
N GLY A 111 23.36 -31.09 18.64
CA GLY A 111 24.13 -31.39 17.42
C GLY A 111 24.58 -30.22 16.56
N GLY A 112 25.13 -29.15 17.15
CA GLY A 112 25.78 -28.10 16.35
C GLY A 112 26.71 -27.23 17.19
N GLY A 113 27.93 -26.97 16.69
CA GLY A 113 28.85 -26.02 17.31
C GLY A 113 28.17 -24.66 17.51
N SER A 114 28.46 -23.99 18.62
CA SER A 114 27.85 -22.71 19.02
C SER A 114 27.83 -21.68 17.89
N THR A 115 28.91 -21.62 17.10
CA THR A 115 29.06 -20.69 15.96
C THR A 115 28.06 -20.95 14.82
N THR A 116 27.79 -22.21 14.48
CA THR A 116 26.80 -22.54 13.42
C THR A 116 25.36 -22.33 13.89
N LEU A 117 25.09 -22.44 15.20
CA LEU A 117 23.77 -22.14 15.73
C LEU A 117 23.44 -20.64 15.64
N ALA A 118 24.37 -19.78 16.06
CA ALA A 118 24.18 -18.33 16.02
C ALA A 118 23.88 -17.85 14.58
N GLN A 119 24.66 -18.31 13.59
CA GLN A 119 24.44 -17.98 12.17
C GLN A 119 23.07 -18.47 11.65
N ARG A 120 22.61 -19.63 12.10
CA ARG A 120 21.30 -20.17 11.70
C ARG A 120 20.15 -19.35 12.30
N ILE A 121 20.27 -18.95 13.57
CA ILE A 121 19.29 -18.08 14.23
C ILE A 121 19.23 -16.73 13.53
N GLU A 122 20.38 -16.09 13.28
CA GLU A 122 20.48 -14.83 12.55
C GLU A 122 19.82 -14.91 11.17
N ARG A 123 20.12 -15.96 10.40
CA ARG A 123 19.52 -16.18 9.08
C ARG A 123 18.00 -16.34 9.16
N VAL A 124 17.50 -17.09 10.13
CA VAL A 124 16.05 -17.27 10.32
C VAL A 124 15.37 -15.96 10.73
N MET A 125 16.01 -15.17 11.58
CA MET A 125 15.53 -13.84 11.95
C MET A 125 15.44 -12.93 10.73
N GLN A 126 16.49 -12.87 9.91
CA GLN A 126 16.52 -12.04 8.70
C GLN A 126 15.43 -12.45 7.70
N ILE A 127 15.32 -13.74 7.40
CA ILE A 127 14.25 -14.25 6.50
C ILE A 127 12.86 -13.93 7.04
N THR A 128 12.67 -13.98 8.37
CA THR A 128 11.38 -13.67 8.98
C THR A 128 11.09 -12.17 8.94
N ALA A 129 12.10 -11.34 9.18
CA ALA A 129 12.00 -9.89 9.06
C ALA A 129 11.64 -9.46 7.64
N ASP A 130 12.33 -10.00 6.63
CA ASP A 130 12.06 -9.73 5.21
C ASP A 130 10.61 -10.12 4.83
N ARG A 131 10.13 -11.28 5.29
CA ARG A 131 8.74 -11.72 5.03
C ARG A 131 7.70 -10.82 5.68
N GLU A 132 7.94 -10.38 6.91
CA GLU A 132 7.02 -9.47 7.58
C GLU A 132 7.07 -8.08 6.92
N MET A 133 8.23 -7.65 6.42
CA MET A 133 8.38 -6.42 5.63
C MET A 133 7.63 -6.51 4.31
N ASP A 134 7.78 -7.58 3.53
CA ASP A 134 6.99 -7.83 2.30
C ASP A 134 5.48 -7.78 2.57
N ARG A 135 5.05 -8.37 3.69
CA ARG A 135 3.64 -8.34 4.12
C ARG A 135 3.20 -6.91 4.47
N ALA A 136 4.08 -6.18 5.16
CA ALA A 136 3.89 -4.78 5.50
C ALA A 136 4.04 -3.85 4.29
N GLU A 137 4.54 -4.30 3.15
CA GLU A 137 4.64 -3.51 1.90
C GLU A 137 3.55 -3.86 0.88
N ARG A 138 2.78 -4.93 1.12
CA ARG A 138 1.67 -5.32 0.25
C ARG A 138 0.79 -4.12 -0.15
N TYR A 139 0.49 -4.06 -1.45
CA TYR A 139 -0.27 -2.99 -2.13
C TYR A 139 0.46 -1.65 -2.33
N LEU A 140 1.61 -1.40 -1.67
CA LEU A 140 2.39 -0.18 -1.93
C LEU A 140 2.95 -0.17 -3.35
N THR A 141 3.36 -1.32 -3.89
CA THR A 141 3.79 -1.46 -5.28
C THR A 141 2.70 -1.03 -6.25
N PHE A 142 1.43 -1.37 -5.98
CA PHE A 142 0.30 -0.97 -6.82
C PHE A 142 0.08 0.54 -6.79
N LEU A 143 0.23 1.18 -5.62
CA LEU A 143 0.17 2.64 -5.51
C LEU A 143 1.31 3.30 -6.30
N ALA A 144 2.51 2.76 -6.20
CA ALA A 144 3.69 3.27 -6.90
C ALA A 144 3.51 3.17 -8.42
N THR A 145 3.06 2.02 -8.94
CA THR A 145 2.82 1.84 -10.38
C THR A 145 1.67 2.72 -10.86
N THR A 146 0.55 2.74 -10.15
CA THR A 146 -0.62 3.56 -10.52
C THR A 146 -0.28 5.04 -10.52
N GLY A 147 0.46 5.53 -9.52
CA GLY A 147 0.91 6.92 -9.44
C GLY A 147 1.83 7.31 -10.59
N ASN A 148 2.72 6.41 -11.02
CA ASN A 148 3.62 6.65 -12.15
C ASN A 148 2.94 6.53 -13.52
N THR A 149 2.00 5.60 -13.70
CA THR A 149 1.36 5.33 -14.99
C THR A 149 0.15 6.24 -15.26
N ALA A 150 -0.52 6.76 -14.23
CA ALA A 150 -1.70 7.62 -14.38
C ALA A 150 -1.50 8.85 -15.31
N PRO A 151 -0.37 9.60 -15.26
CA PRO A 151 -0.14 10.71 -16.18
C PRO A 151 -0.12 10.29 -17.65
N PHE A 152 0.46 9.13 -17.96
CA PHE A 152 0.51 8.60 -19.33
C PHE A 152 -0.87 8.18 -19.82
N ILE A 153 -1.69 7.59 -18.93
CA ILE A 153 -3.09 7.25 -19.24
C ILE A 153 -3.90 8.53 -19.53
N GLY A 154 -3.69 9.59 -18.74
CA GLY A 154 -4.32 10.89 -18.98
C GLY A 154 -3.88 11.52 -20.30
N LEU A 155 -2.58 11.53 -20.58
CA LEU A 155 -2.02 12.04 -21.83
C LEU A 155 -2.56 11.26 -23.04
N PHE A 156 -2.67 9.94 -22.95
CA PHE A 156 -3.28 9.12 -24.00
C PHE A 156 -4.70 9.59 -24.34
N GLY A 157 -5.52 9.87 -23.33
CA GLY A 157 -6.87 10.41 -23.53
C GLY A 157 -6.87 11.74 -24.30
N THR A 158 -5.88 12.59 -24.07
CA THR A 158 -5.74 13.89 -24.78
C THR A 158 -5.16 13.79 -26.19
N VAL A 159 -4.43 12.71 -26.51
CA VAL A 159 -3.89 12.48 -27.87
C VAL A 159 -4.95 11.83 -28.76
N TRP A 160 -5.80 10.99 -28.19
CA TRP A 160 -6.85 10.29 -28.93
C TRP A 160 -8.08 11.15 -29.22
N GLY A 161 -8.55 11.90 -28.21
CA GLY A 161 -9.76 12.73 -28.29
C GLY A 161 -9.52 14.05 -29.00
#